data_AF-A0AAN9TQC8-F1
#
_entry.id   AF-A0AAN9TQC8-F1
#
_cell.length_a   1.000
_cell.length_b   1.000
_cell.length_c   1.000
_cell.angle_alpha   90.00
_cell.angle_beta   90.00
_cell.angle_gamma   90.00
#
_symmetry.space_group_name_H-M   'P 1'
#
loop_
_entity.id
_entity.type
_entity.pdbx_description
1 polymer ?
#
loop_
_entity_poly.entity_id
_entity_poly.type
_entity_poly.pdbx_seq_one_letter_code
_entity_poly.pdbx_strand_id
1 'polypeptide(L)'
;MIYKYLAESVNPLTDFNIARFSMDVTYFKNSCDSESESDSFIEQSKHKHRRLTRVWVEQETYSSAKEAEEAVQLRKIWKISSSCNISAGRRVEYRCTAGKYRVAECAAGLYLLYHNTSQCVSLYETQNEHSNHVTDPTRGLSTDLKLFVQEKYAEGVTKPNAILKLLRHKGMDEPEKSKLITFLKTLRLDKLGSPTVSASEIRMWCEQRKLIPQNVDEPFVLDFHIHAESHDMNKQDLKIVISTPRLLSLATKSHMVQADATHKLTWQGYLFLLVGTSDANYVFHPLAVGITKGEEQDDFAFIFKALHAAVLEWKPSVLLADGSEAITNGFIAAFGAPQVRLMCYFHVIKNLEKYLRPLSQNGVSLQLKEDIYLLQTCPNKKTFMQATTLFLQKWREKTDQRILEFIDYFEQEWLIALPNWYEGAAIGIPSTNSGIEATNAAIKKEHILRERLPVGQFLSCTVDMVKQWSQRRDPASVNSVSFADISSISLPLWTEAYQWVAQKKTVLQRDAGTCTQYFTSSSKSQTAITTELLTKFERQEGKWKSFEEFKTWRTEIWRIEIHPGQVTCTCPFFMKKNQCKHSIGMLIRRKDVEVPLEAKSVPLDQKRKRGRPSKATRALLV
;
A
#
# COMPACT_ATOMS: atom_id res chain seq x y z
N MET A 1 -37.75 16.75 16.21
CA MET A 1 -38.55 17.84 15.62
C MET A 1 -37.70 19.09 15.61
N ILE A 2 -37.78 19.86 14.51
CA ILE A 2 -37.13 21.15 14.23
C ILE A 2 -35.71 21.05 13.63
N TYR A 3 -35.69 20.82 12.31
CA TYR A 3 -34.75 21.40 11.36
C TYR A 3 -35.43 22.64 10.75
N LYS A 4 -34.78 23.82 10.72
CA LYS A 4 -34.85 24.80 9.61
C LYS A 4 -34.11 26.14 9.88
N TYR A 5 -33.54 26.67 8.79
CA TYR A 5 -32.99 28.02 8.53
C TYR A 5 -31.60 28.33 9.15
N LEU A 6 -30.60 28.84 8.43
CA LEU A 6 -30.60 29.83 7.33
C LEU A 6 -29.51 29.56 6.28
N ALA A 7 -29.87 29.79 5.02
CA ALA A 7 -28.98 30.23 3.95
C ALA A 7 -29.31 31.70 3.67
N GLU A 8 -28.30 32.58 3.55
CA GLU A 8 -28.10 33.54 2.45
C GLU A 8 -27.01 34.61 2.75
N SER A 9 -26.06 34.69 1.80
CA SER A 9 -25.27 35.84 1.31
C SER A 9 -24.53 36.77 2.28
N VAL A 10 -23.19 36.87 2.12
CA VAL A 10 -22.46 38.13 1.81
C VAL A 10 -21.10 37.77 1.16
N ASN A 11 -20.86 38.28 -0.05
CA ASN A 11 -19.56 38.37 -0.73
C ASN A 11 -18.69 39.45 -0.06
N PRO A 12 -17.36 39.27 0.03
CA PRO A 12 -16.53 40.24 -0.70
C PRO A 12 -15.29 39.64 -1.36
N LEU A 13 -15.09 40.06 -2.60
CA LEU A 13 -13.80 40.09 -3.31
C LEU A 13 -12.83 41.02 -2.58
N THR A 14 -11.57 40.59 -2.41
CA THR A 14 -10.37 41.32 -2.88
C THR A 14 -9.11 40.48 -2.68
N ASP A 15 -8.51 40.09 -3.80
CA ASP A 15 -7.08 40.06 -4.15
C ASP A 15 -6.02 39.86 -3.07
N PHE A 16 -5.34 38.69 -3.14
CA PHE A 16 -3.91 38.61 -2.90
C PHE A 16 -3.23 37.68 -3.91
N ASN A 17 -2.43 38.30 -4.77
CA ASN A 17 -1.52 37.69 -5.75
C ASN A 17 -0.45 36.83 -5.06
N ILE A 18 -0.37 35.54 -5.41
CA ILE A 18 0.86 34.75 -5.24
C ILE A 18 1.17 34.04 -6.56
N ALA A 19 2.24 34.52 -7.19
CA ALA A 19 2.81 34.05 -8.44
C ALA A 19 3.17 32.56 -8.37
N ARG A 20 2.60 31.79 -9.32
CA ARG A 20 2.87 30.38 -9.55
C ARG A 20 3.93 30.28 -10.64
N PHE A 21 5.16 29.95 -10.27
CA PHE A 21 6.23 29.63 -11.22
C PHE A 21 5.87 28.32 -11.96
N SER A 22 5.42 28.44 -13.20
CA SER A 22 5.28 27.35 -14.17
C SER A 22 6.53 27.32 -15.05
N MET A 23 7.25 26.19 -15.08
CA MET A 23 8.28 25.92 -16.07
C MET A 23 7.61 25.35 -17.32
N ASP A 24 7.42 26.20 -18.32
CA ASP A 24 6.95 25.80 -19.64
C ASP A 24 8.03 25.05 -20.42
N VAL A 25 7.69 23.83 -20.81
CA VAL A 25 8.45 23.02 -21.77
C VAL A 25 7.92 23.33 -23.16
N THR A 26 8.62 24.21 -23.87
CA THR A 26 8.27 24.64 -25.22
C THR A 26 8.50 23.53 -26.24
N TYR A 27 7.40 23.09 -26.87
CA TYR A 27 7.39 22.22 -28.04
C TYR A 27 7.51 23.11 -29.29
N PHE A 28 8.69 23.11 -29.94
CA PHE A 28 8.92 23.90 -31.15
C PHE A 28 8.19 23.28 -32.35
N LYS A 29 7.22 24.04 -32.86
CA LYS A 29 6.46 23.83 -34.08
C LYS A 29 7.00 24.86 -35.09
N ASN A 30 7.83 24.45 -36.05
CA ASN A 30 8.32 25.39 -37.08
C ASN A 30 7.50 25.27 -38.36
N SER A 31 6.73 26.34 -38.58
CA SER A 31 6.08 26.78 -39.80
C SER A 31 7.10 27.14 -40.88
N CYS A 32 6.66 27.05 -42.13
CA CYS A 32 7.36 27.50 -43.32
C CYS A 32 6.92 28.95 -43.57
N ASP A 33 7.88 29.88 -43.73
CA ASP A 33 7.64 31.20 -44.32
C ASP A 33 8.88 31.65 -45.10
N SER A 34 8.60 32.38 -46.18
CA SER A 34 9.46 32.86 -47.25
C SER A 34 9.85 34.34 -47.09
N GLU A 35 10.85 34.77 -47.88
CA GLU A 35 11.29 36.17 -48.18
C GLU A 35 12.26 36.80 -47.14
N SER A 36 13.56 36.91 -47.44
CA SER A 36 14.32 37.91 -48.24
C SER A 36 14.76 39.14 -47.44
N GLU A 37 16.04 39.23 -47.08
CA GLU A 37 16.97 40.35 -47.34
C GLU A 37 18.26 40.22 -46.51
N SER A 38 19.28 40.93 -46.99
CA SER A 38 20.73 40.85 -46.76
C SER A 38 21.23 41.22 -45.36
N ASP A 39 22.26 40.51 -44.86
CA ASP A 39 23.58 41.14 -44.68
C ASP A 39 24.70 40.12 -44.40
N SER A 40 25.89 40.48 -44.87
CA SER A 40 27.15 39.72 -44.88
C SER A 40 27.76 39.46 -43.49
N PHE A 41 28.41 38.30 -43.28
CA PHE A 41 29.82 38.16 -42.83
C PHE A 41 30.24 36.66 -42.77
N ILE A 42 31.50 36.43 -43.15
CA ILE A 42 32.26 35.20 -43.47
C ILE A 42 32.41 34.31 -42.20
N GLU A 43 32.30 32.97 -42.16
CA GLU A 43 33.15 31.94 -42.80
C GLU A 43 32.70 30.50 -42.44
N GLN A 44 33.21 29.53 -43.20
CA GLN A 44 33.24 28.06 -43.01
C GLN A 44 32.11 27.22 -43.66
N SER A 45 32.44 26.76 -44.86
CA SER A 45 31.73 25.80 -45.68
C SER A 45 31.41 24.49 -44.95
N LYS A 46 30.13 24.27 -44.65
CA LYS A 46 29.61 22.90 -44.52
C LYS A 46 29.15 22.45 -45.90
N HIS A 47 29.88 21.51 -46.50
CA HIS A 47 29.42 20.81 -47.70
C HIS A 47 27.98 20.31 -47.47
N LYS A 48 26.99 20.94 -48.13
CA LYS A 48 25.66 20.35 -48.28
C LYS A 48 25.83 19.11 -49.15
N HIS A 49 25.71 17.92 -48.55
CA HIS A 49 25.50 16.70 -49.32
C HIS A 49 24.30 16.92 -50.24
N ARG A 50 24.55 16.81 -51.55
CA ARG A 50 23.54 16.86 -52.61
C ARG A 50 22.44 15.85 -52.24
N ARG A 51 21.22 16.30 -51.93
CA ARG A 51 20.07 15.39 -51.73
C ARG A 51 19.95 14.55 -53.00
N LEU A 52 20.16 13.24 -52.89
CA LEU A 52 19.91 12.30 -53.98
C LEU A 52 18.45 12.46 -54.41
N THR A 53 18.22 12.81 -55.67
CA THR A 53 16.87 12.86 -56.24
C THR A 53 16.31 11.45 -56.23
N ARG A 54 15.39 11.17 -55.30
CA ARG A 54 14.73 9.86 -55.18
C ARG A 54 13.54 9.83 -56.13
N VAL A 55 13.59 8.98 -57.14
CA VAL A 55 12.44 8.63 -57.97
C VAL A 55 11.60 7.64 -57.19
N TRP A 56 10.33 7.96 -56.93
CA TRP A 56 9.41 7.14 -56.16
C TRP A 56 8.43 6.45 -57.09
N VAL A 57 8.26 5.15 -56.94
CA VAL A 57 7.37 4.33 -57.76
C VAL A 57 6.38 3.63 -56.84
N GLU A 58 5.09 3.78 -57.13
CA GLU A 58 4.04 3.04 -56.45
C GLU A 58 4.18 1.55 -56.76
N GLN A 59 4.20 0.72 -55.72
CA GLN A 59 4.35 -0.73 -55.84
C GLN A 59 3.00 -1.41 -55.71
N GLU A 60 2.29 -1.13 -54.61
CA GLU A 60 1.08 -1.85 -54.24
C GLU A 60 0.17 -0.96 -53.40
N THR A 61 -1.14 -1.18 -53.50
CA THR A 61 -2.14 -0.53 -52.65
C THR A 61 -2.87 -1.60 -51.84
N TYR A 62 -2.85 -1.45 -50.52
CA TYR A 62 -3.50 -2.36 -49.59
C TYR A 62 -4.87 -1.86 -49.17
N SER A 63 -5.76 -2.78 -48.81
CA SER A 63 -7.13 -2.45 -48.40
C SER A 63 -7.21 -1.92 -46.96
N SER A 64 -6.20 -2.21 -46.14
CA SER A 64 -6.11 -1.75 -44.75
C SER A 64 -4.69 -1.33 -44.34
N ALA A 65 -4.61 -0.47 -43.32
CA ALA A 65 -3.35 -0.08 -42.68
C ALA A 65 -2.55 -1.27 -42.14
N LYS A 66 -3.24 -2.27 -41.59
CA LYS A 66 -2.60 -3.43 -40.96
C LYS A 66 -1.85 -4.27 -42.00
N GLU A 67 -2.47 -4.54 -43.14
CA GLU A 67 -1.85 -5.28 -44.26
C GLU A 67 -0.61 -4.56 -44.80
N ALA A 68 -0.71 -3.24 -45.00
CA ALA A 68 0.41 -2.43 -45.47
C ALA A 68 1.58 -2.41 -44.48
N GLU A 69 1.29 -2.29 -43.19
CA GLU A 69 2.31 -2.33 -42.13
C GLU A 69 2.96 -3.71 -42.01
N GLU A 70 2.18 -4.79 -42.10
CA GLU A 70 2.69 -6.17 -42.11
C GLU A 70 3.61 -6.42 -43.32
N ALA A 71 3.25 -5.93 -44.50
CA ALA A 71 4.06 -6.05 -45.72
C ALA A 71 5.44 -5.37 -45.57
N VAL A 72 5.50 -4.21 -44.91
CA VAL A 72 6.77 -3.52 -44.60
C VAL A 72 7.54 -4.23 -43.48
N GLN A 73 6.86 -4.71 -42.45
CA GLN A 73 7.47 -5.42 -41.32
C GLN A 73 8.12 -6.75 -41.74
N LEU A 74 7.50 -7.49 -42.67
CA LEU A 74 8.00 -8.77 -43.18
C LEU A 74 9.40 -8.63 -43.82
N ARG A 75 9.70 -7.46 -44.38
CA ARG A 75 10.98 -7.14 -45.01
C ARG A 75 12.12 -6.89 -44.01
N LYS A 76 11.82 -6.72 -42.71
CA LYS A 76 12.74 -6.64 -41.54
C LYS A 76 13.86 -5.58 -41.57
N ILE A 77 14.08 -4.90 -42.68
CA ILE A 77 15.16 -3.91 -42.87
C ILE A 77 14.67 -2.47 -42.86
N TRP A 78 13.39 -2.21 -42.62
CA TRP A 78 12.79 -0.89 -42.68
C TRP A 78 12.34 -0.41 -41.30
N LYS A 79 12.65 0.85 -40.96
CA LYS A 79 12.14 1.52 -39.76
C LYS A 79 11.60 2.89 -40.12
N ILE A 80 10.52 3.29 -39.45
CA ILE A 80 9.93 4.62 -39.60
C ILE A 80 10.99 5.69 -39.30
N SER A 81 11.17 6.62 -40.22
CA SER A 81 12.06 7.77 -40.09
C SER A 81 11.31 9.05 -39.73
N SER A 82 10.17 9.27 -40.38
CA SER A 82 9.41 10.52 -40.35
C SER A 82 7.96 10.23 -40.74
N SER A 83 7.04 11.05 -40.25
CA SER A 83 5.68 11.08 -40.78
C SER A 83 5.22 12.52 -40.95
N CYS A 84 4.59 12.83 -42.07
CA CYS A 84 4.01 14.13 -42.34
C CYS A 84 2.60 13.98 -42.92
N ASN A 85 1.75 14.98 -42.68
CA ASN A 85 0.45 15.05 -43.33
C ASN A 85 0.59 15.88 -44.60
N ILE A 86 0.10 15.35 -45.72
CA ILE A 86 0.05 15.99 -47.02
C ILE A 86 -1.41 16.05 -47.50
N SER A 87 -1.69 16.81 -48.57
CA SER A 87 -3.05 16.94 -49.11
C SER A 87 -3.70 15.61 -49.50
N ALA A 88 -2.91 14.62 -49.89
CA ALA A 88 -3.36 13.26 -50.23
C ALA A 88 -3.59 12.36 -49.00
N GLY A 89 -3.16 12.76 -47.80
CA GLY A 89 -3.28 11.97 -46.57
C GLY A 89 -2.00 11.95 -45.73
N ARG A 90 -1.83 10.93 -44.88
CA ARG A 90 -0.65 10.83 -44.01
C ARG A 90 0.44 10.01 -44.70
N ARG A 91 1.60 10.63 -44.92
CA ARG A 91 2.80 9.97 -45.45
C ARG A 91 3.70 9.53 -44.30
N VAL A 92 3.99 8.23 -44.22
CA VAL A 92 4.92 7.64 -43.26
C VAL A 92 6.13 7.14 -44.01
N GLU A 93 7.27 7.80 -43.82
CA GLU A 93 8.53 7.45 -44.46
C GLU A 93 9.31 6.44 -43.63
N TYR A 94 9.95 5.51 -44.32
CA TYR A 94 10.79 4.46 -43.78
C TYR A 94 12.21 4.60 -44.33
N ARG A 95 13.17 4.29 -43.47
CA ARG A 95 14.59 4.20 -43.80
C ARG A 95 15.08 2.77 -43.65
N CYS A 96 16.01 2.40 -44.50
CA CYS A 96 16.69 1.11 -44.39
C CYS A 96 17.62 1.10 -43.16
N THR A 97 17.57 0.04 -42.37
CA THR A 97 18.34 -0.14 -41.13
C THR A 97 19.68 -0.84 -41.31
N ALA A 98 19.94 -1.34 -42.53
CA ALA A 98 21.19 -2.02 -42.89
C ALA A 98 22.36 -1.05 -43.11
N GLY A 99 22.11 0.26 -43.32
CA GLY A 99 23.13 1.31 -43.35
C GLY A 99 23.34 2.02 -41.99
N LYS A 100 24.41 2.82 -41.87
CA LYS A 100 24.68 3.66 -40.68
C LYS A 100 23.85 4.95 -40.72
N TYR A 101 23.00 5.14 -39.70
CA TYR A 101 22.14 6.32 -39.57
C TYR A 101 22.93 7.64 -39.63
N ARG A 102 22.50 8.59 -40.47
CA ARG A 102 23.08 9.94 -40.65
C ARG A 102 24.54 10.05 -41.12
N VAL A 103 25.25 8.93 -41.33
CA VAL A 103 26.66 8.93 -41.75
C VAL A 103 26.83 8.26 -43.11
N ALA A 104 26.15 7.13 -43.35
CA ALA A 104 26.14 6.40 -44.62
C ALA A 104 24.74 5.79 -44.83
N GLU A 105 23.74 6.65 -45.00
CA GLU A 105 22.37 6.20 -45.19
C GLU A 105 22.22 5.48 -46.53
N CYS A 106 21.49 4.36 -46.52
CA CYS A 106 21.16 3.64 -47.72
C CYS A 106 20.35 4.54 -48.67
N ALA A 107 20.68 4.52 -49.96
CA ALA A 107 20.02 5.33 -50.96
C ALA A 107 18.55 4.91 -51.19
N ALA A 108 18.22 3.66 -50.85
CA ALA A 108 16.87 3.11 -50.91
C ALA A 108 15.93 3.77 -49.87
N GLY A 109 14.75 4.16 -50.32
CA GLY A 109 13.68 4.72 -49.51
C GLY A 109 12.37 3.98 -49.73
N LEU A 110 11.54 3.96 -48.69
CA LEU A 110 10.20 3.39 -48.71
C LEU A 110 9.25 4.36 -48.00
N TYR A 111 8.03 4.56 -48.47
CA TYR A 111 7.00 5.23 -47.69
C TYR A 111 5.62 4.61 -47.90
N LEU A 112 4.79 4.67 -46.86
CA LEU A 112 3.36 4.37 -46.94
C LEU A 112 2.57 5.68 -46.99
N LEU A 113 1.61 5.77 -47.90
CA LEU A 113 0.65 6.86 -47.98
C LEU A 113 -0.73 6.34 -47.54
N TYR A 114 -1.17 6.80 -46.38
CA TYR A 114 -2.50 6.55 -45.85
C TYR A 114 -3.43 7.60 -46.44
N HIS A 115 -4.28 7.21 -47.38
CA HIS A 115 -5.15 8.13 -48.11
C HIS A 115 -6.20 8.74 -47.16
N ASN A 116 -6.56 10.00 -47.37
CA ASN A 116 -7.59 10.67 -46.56
C ASN A 116 -9.03 10.41 -47.06
N THR A 117 -9.18 9.92 -48.29
CA THR A 117 -10.47 9.63 -48.94
C THR A 117 -10.89 8.18 -48.84
N SER A 118 -10.03 7.28 -48.33
CA SER A 118 -10.29 5.85 -48.23
C SER A 118 -9.50 5.22 -47.08
N GLN A 119 -9.80 3.95 -46.75
CA GLN A 119 -8.98 3.17 -45.81
C GLN A 119 -7.74 2.53 -46.47
N CYS A 120 -7.56 2.74 -47.78
CA CYS A 120 -6.47 2.16 -48.53
C CYS A 120 -5.13 2.81 -48.17
N VAL A 121 -4.05 2.04 -48.31
CA VAL A 121 -2.68 2.51 -48.08
C VAL A 121 -1.80 2.13 -49.26
N SER A 122 -1.20 3.11 -49.94
CA SER A 122 -0.29 2.88 -51.07
C SER A 122 1.16 2.84 -50.59
N LEU A 123 1.91 1.84 -51.07
CA LEU A 123 3.34 1.66 -50.82
C LEU A 123 4.15 2.22 -51.97
N TYR A 124 5.11 3.09 -51.66
CA TYR A 124 6.04 3.68 -52.62
C TYR A 124 7.47 3.32 -52.27
N GLU A 125 8.24 2.95 -53.29
CA GLU A 125 9.65 2.59 -53.15
C GLU A 125 10.50 3.37 -54.13
N THR A 126 11.75 3.61 -53.75
CA THR A 126 12.73 4.17 -54.67
C THR A 126 13.38 3.07 -55.51
N GLN A 127 13.72 3.36 -56.76
CA GLN A 127 14.47 2.43 -57.62
C GLN A 127 15.97 2.30 -57.27
N ASN A 128 16.43 2.91 -56.18
CA ASN A 128 17.84 2.89 -55.80
C ASN A 128 18.26 1.56 -55.17
N GLU A 129 19.40 1.02 -55.57
CA GLU A 129 19.97 -0.21 -55.00
C GLU A 129 20.47 -0.01 -53.55
N HIS A 130 20.52 -1.12 -52.82
CA HIS A 130 20.94 -1.22 -51.43
C HIS A 130 22.48 -1.17 -51.24
N SER A 131 23.12 -0.07 -51.64
CA SER A 131 24.58 -0.01 -51.83
C SER A 131 25.49 0.17 -50.60
N ASN A 132 24.94 0.33 -49.38
CA ASN A 132 25.71 0.62 -48.14
C ASN A 132 25.35 -0.26 -46.94
N HIS A 133 25.08 -1.54 -47.16
CA HIS A 133 24.80 -2.49 -46.07
C HIS A 133 26.11 -2.82 -45.34
N VAL A 134 26.32 -2.23 -44.16
CA VAL A 134 27.42 -2.62 -43.26
C VAL A 134 26.80 -3.39 -42.12
N THR A 135 27.00 -4.71 -42.08
CA THR A 135 26.71 -5.51 -40.89
C THR A 135 27.69 -5.10 -39.81
N ASP A 136 27.25 -4.26 -38.87
CA ASP A 136 28.04 -3.87 -37.71
C ASP A 136 27.96 -4.97 -36.63
N PRO A 137 29.02 -5.76 -36.38
CA PRO A 137 29.01 -6.83 -35.38
C PRO A 137 28.95 -6.31 -33.94
N THR A 138 29.03 -5.00 -33.70
CA THR A 138 29.01 -4.41 -32.35
C THR A 138 27.61 -4.02 -31.83
N ARG A 139 26.57 -4.31 -32.61
CA ARG A 139 25.20 -3.85 -32.36
C ARG A 139 24.44 -4.78 -31.41
N GLY A 140 24.57 -4.54 -30.10
CA GLY A 140 23.79 -5.22 -29.05
C GLY A 140 24.67 -5.75 -27.90
N LEU A 141 24.08 -6.48 -26.97
CA LEU A 141 24.81 -7.28 -25.99
C LEU A 141 25.31 -8.58 -26.62
N SER A 142 26.47 -9.08 -26.19
CA SER A 142 26.94 -10.43 -26.56
C SER A 142 25.96 -11.50 -26.07
N THR A 143 26.00 -12.69 -26.69
CA THR A 143 25.11 -13.80 -26.33
C THR A 143 25.27 -14.19 -24.86
N ASP A 144 26.51 -14.27 -24.37
CA ASP A 144 26.79 -14.63 -22.98
C ASP A 144 26.24 -13.59 -21.99
N LEU A 145 26.38 -12.29 -22.31
CA LEU A 145 25.79 -11.23 -21.50
C LEU A 145 24.26 -11.26 -21.55
N LYS A 146 23.65 -11.59 -22.69
CA LYS A 146 22.18 -11.73 -22.79
C LYS A 146 21.67 -12.86 -21.90
N LEU A 147 22.30 -14.03 -21.94
CA LEU A 147 21.94 -15.18 -21.11
C LEU A 147 22.10 -14.85 -19.62
N PHE A 148 23.21 -14.23 -19.23
CA PHE A 148 23.42 -13.79 -17.86
C PHE A 148 22.37 -12.76 -17.41
N VAL A 149 22.09 -11.76 -18.24
CA VAL A 149 21.07 -10.74 -17.92
C VAL A 149 19.68 -11.37 -17.83
N GLN A 150 19.34 -12.32 -18.69
CA GLN A 150 18.07 -13.07 -18.64
C GLN A 150 17.93 -13.89 -17.36
N GLU A 151 18.97 -14.64 -16.99
CA GLU A 151 19.03 -15.40 -15.74
C GLU A 151 18.81 -14.47 -14.54
N LYS A 152 19.57 -13.37 -14.45
CA LYS A 152 19.45 -12.41 -13.34
C LYS A 152 18.12 -11.66 -13.33
N TYR A 153 17.55 -11.40 -14.50
CA TYR A 153 16.21 -10.83 -14.61
C TYR A 153 15.14 -11.81 -14.10
N ALA A 154 15.28 -13.10 -14.41
CA ALA A 154 14.40 -14.15 -13.89
C ALA A 154 14.52 -14.30 -12.36
N GLU A 155 15.72 -14.12 -11.80
CA GLU A 155 15.99 -14.06 -10.35
C GLU A 155 15.48 -12.76 -9.67
N GLY A 156 14.90 -11.82 -10.43
CA GLY A 156 14.32 -10.58 -9.91
C GLY A 156 15.26 -9.38 -9.87
N VAL A 157 16.47 -9.48 -10.42
CA VAL A 157 17.41 -8.36 -10.56
C VAL A 157 17.09 -7.59 -11.83
N THR A 158 16.22 -6.60 -11.73
CA THR A 158 15.72 -5.85 -12.90
C THR A 158 16.46 -4.54 -13.17
N LYS A 159 17.20 -4.01 -12.18
CA LYS A 159 17.82 -2.67 -12.28
C LYS A 159 19.17 -2.73 -12.99
N PRO A 160 19.41 -1.86 -14.00
CA PRO A 160 20.67 -1.87 -14.76
C PRO A 160 21.91 -1.76 -13.88
N ASN A 161 21.91 -0.88 -12.88
CA ASN A 161 23.05 -0.70 -11.98
C ASN A 161 23.29 -1.93 -11.07
N ALA A 162 22.24 -2.68 -10.72
CA ALA A 162 22.39 -3.89 -9.92
C ALA A 162 23.03 -5.01 -10.75
N ILE A 163 22.61 -5.15 -12.01
CA ILE A 163 23.19 -6.09 -12.95
C ILE A 163 24.65 -5.74 -13.26
N LEU A 164 24.97 -4.46 -13.52
CA LEU A 164 26.37 -4.02 -13.70
C LEU A 164 27.23 -4.34 -12.47
N LYS A 165 26.69 -4.16 -11.26
CA LYS A 165 27.40 -4.53 -10.02
C LYS A 165 27.66 -6.04 -9.95
N LEU A 166 26.72 -6.88 -10.38
CA LEU A 166 26.91 -8.33 -10.44
C LEU A 166 27.93 -8.75 -11.50
N LEU A 167 27.93 -8.10 -12.66
CA LEU A 167 28.93 -8.32 -13.71
C LEU A 167 30.35 -8.02 -13.20
N ARG A 168 30.54 -6.88 -12.51
CA ARG A 168 31.82 -6.54 -11.84
C ARG A 168 32.27 -7.61 -10.85
N HIS A 169 31.35 -8.08 -10.01
CA HIS A 169 31.67 -9.08 -8.99
C HIS A 169 32.04 -10.44 -9.61
N LYS A 170 31.47 -10.78 -10.77
CA LYS A 170 31.80 -11.99 -11.52
C LYS A 170 33.02 -11.84 -12.44
N GLY A 171 33.64 -10.66 -12.52
CA GLY A 171 34.76 -10.39 -13.43
C GLY A 171 34.38 -10.45 -14.91
N MET A 172 33.11 -10.21 -15.25
CA MET A 172 32.64 -10.16 -16.64
C MET A 172 32.78 -8.74 -17.21
N ASP A 173 33.01 -8.65 -18.53
CA ASP A 173 33.09 -7.37 -19.23
C ASP A 173 31.77 -6.59 -19.13
N GLU A 174 31.85 -5.34 -18.68
CA GLU A 174 30.68 -4.48 -18.53
C GLU A 174 30.21 -3.96 -19.90
N PRO A 175 28.95 -4.19 -20.29
CA PRO A 175 28.41 -3.56 -21.48
C PRO A 175 28.11 -2.09 -21.22
N GLU A 176 28.01 -1.31 -22.29
CA GLU A 176 27.44 0.03 -22.22
C GLU A 176 26.04 -0.03 -21.60
N LYS A 177 25.81 0.80 -20.58
CA LYS A 177 24.55 0.83 -19.82
C LYS A 177 23.32 1.04 -20.71
N SER A 178 23.44 1.81 -21.80
CA SER A 178 22.37 2.04 -22.77
C SER A 178 21.92 0.76 -23.49
N LYS A 179 22.87 -0.12 -23.87
CA LYS A 179 22.62 -1.44 -24.48
C LYS A 179 21.92 -2.37 -23.48
N LEU A 180 22.37 -2.37 -22.22
CA LEU A 180 21.73 -3.12 -21.14
C LEU A 180 20.29 -2.65 -20.88
N ILE A 181 20.06 -1.33 -20.78
CA ILE A 181 18.72 -0.76 -20.62
C ILE A 181 17.80 -1.19 -21.76
N THR A 182 18.32 -1.18 -23.00
CA THR A 182 17.53 -1.56 -24.19
C THR A 182 17.14 -3.04 -24.13
N PHE A 183 18.08 -3.94 -23.78
CA PHE A 183 17.78 -5.36 -23.65
C PHE A 183 16.80 -5.66 -22.50
N LEU A 184 16.95 -4.99 -21.35
CA LEU A 184 16.02 -5.11 -20.24
C LEU A 184 14.60 -4.63 -20.60
N LYS A 185 14.46 -3.61 -21.47
CA LYS A 185 13.16 -3.19 -21.99
C LYS A 185 12.52 -4.31 -22.81
N THR A 186 13.29 -5.02 -23.65
CA THR A 186 12.80 -6.18 -24.40
C THR A 186 12.32 -7.29 -23.46
N LEU A 187 13.14 -7.67 -22.46
CA LEU A 187 12.72 -8.69 -21.48
C LEU A 187 11.46 -8.29 -20.69
N ARG A 188 11.31 -7.00 -20.39
CA ARG A 188 10.10 -6.48 -19.73
C ARG A 188 8.88 -6.55 -20.64
N LEU A 189 9.03 -6.24 -21.93
CA LEU A 189 7.96 -6.37 -22.92
C LEU A 189 7.55 -7.83 -23.11
N ASP A 190 8.51 -8.75 -23.19
CA ASP A 190 8.24 -10.17 -23.35
C ASP A 190 7.51 -10.74 -22.12
N LYS A 191 7.90 -10.30 -20.92
CA LYS A 191 7.31 -10.79 -19.66
C LYS A 191 5.96 -10.15 -19.32
N LEU A 192 5.82 -8.84 -19.49
CA LEU A 192 4.66 -8.07 -18.99
C LEU A 192 3.75 -7.53 -20.09
N GLY A 193 4.14 -7.67 -21.36
CA GLY A 193 3.40 -7.14 -22.51
C GLY A 193 3.65 -5.66 -22.77
N SER A 194 2.87 -5.11 -23.72
CA SER A 194 2.96 -3.71 -24.15
C SER A 194 2.70 -2.74 -22.99
N PRO A 195 3.48 -1.64 -22.87
CA PRO A 195 3.24 -0.58 -21.89
C PRO A 195 2.01 0.26 -22.25
N THR A 196 1.63 0.31 -23.53
CA THR A 196 0.48 1.04 -24.01
C THR A 196 -0.67 0.06 -24.18
N VAL A 197 -1.79 0.33 -23.52
CA VAL A 197 -3.02 -0.46 -23.62
C VAL A 197 -4.19 0.51 -23.76
N SER A 198 -5.09 0.21 -24.68
CA SER A 198 -6.33 0.94 -24.92
C SER A 198 -7.41 0.54 -23.91
N ALA A 199 -8.41 1.41 -23.72
CA ALA A 199 -9.54 1.10 -22.85
C ALA A 199 -10.34 -0.14 -23.34
N SER A 200 -10.43 -0.34 -24.66
CA SER A 200 -11.03 -1.53 -25.27
C SER A 200 -10.26 -2.81 -24.95
N GLU A 201 -8.92 -2.77 -24.99
CA GLU A 201 -8.10 -3.92 -24.64
C GLU A 201 -8.22 -4.26 -23.15
N ILE A 202 -8.24 -3.27 -22.26
CA ILE A 202 -8.50 -3.50 -20.82
C ILE A 202 -9.90 -4.11 -20.63
N ARG A 203 -10.92 -3.58 -21.31
CA ARG A 203 -12.29 -4.10 -21.22
C ARG A 203 -12.36 -5.57 -21.65
N MET A 204 -11.76 -5.92 -22.79
CA MET A 204 -11.67 -7.31 -23.24
C MET A 204 -10.90 -8.19 -22.25
N TRP A 205 -9.80 -7.68 -21.69
CA TRP A 205 -9.01 -8.39 -20.68
C TRP A 205 -9.83 -8.70 -19.41
N CYS A 206 -10.68 -7.76 -18.98
CA CYS A 206 -11.58 -7.93 -17.84
C CYS A 206 -12.68 -8.96 -18.14
N GLU A 207 -13.36 -8.84 -19.29
CA GLU A 207 -14.45 -9.76 -19.67
C GLU A 207 -13.97 -11.22 -19.77
N GLN A 208 -12.78 -11.44 -20.33
CA GLN A 208 -12.16 -12.77 -20.41
C GLN A 208 -11.88 -13.40 -19.04
N ARG A 209 -11.87 -12.61 -17.96
CA ARG A 209 -11.54 -13.04 -16.59
C ARG A 209 -12.72 -12.89 -15.64
N LYS A 210 -13.94 -12.73 -16.14
CA LYS A 210 -15.14 -12.54 -15.29
C LYS A 210 -15.71 -13.85 -14.76
N LEU A 211 -15.45 -14.96 -15.46
CA LEU A 211 -15.95 -16.27 -15.07
C LEU A 211 -15.21 -16.79 -13.84
N ILE A 212 -15.96 -17.24 -12.84
CA ILE A 212 -15.40 -17.80 -11.60
C ILE A 212 -14.64 -19.09 -11.95
N PRO A 213 -13.32 -19.16 -11.67
CA PRO A 213 -12.51 -20.31 -12.05
C PRO A 213 -12.76 -21.51 -11.13
N GLN A 214 -12.59 -22.72 -11.68
CA GLN A 214 -12.62 -23.96 -10.88
C GLN A 214 -11.41 -24.07 -9.94
N ASN A 215 -10.25 -23.60 -10.39
CA ASN A 215 -9.07 -23.51 -9.54
C ASN A 215 -9.24 -22.35 -8.55
N VAL A 216 -9.32 -22.67 -7.26
CA VAL A 216 -9.57 -21.70 -6.18
C VAL A 216 -8.45 -20.67 -5.99
N ASP A 217 -7.27 -20.91 -6.58
CA ASP A 217 -6.12 -20.00 -6.56
C ASP A 217 -5.97 -19.18 -7.83
N GLU A 218 -6.81 -19.41 -8.85
CA GLU A 218 -6.78 -18.64 -10.08
C GLU A 218 -7.49 -17.29 -9.88
N PRO A 219 -6.83 -16.16 -10.16
CA PRO A 219 -7.46 -14.84 -10.01
C PRO A 219 -8.48 -14.57 -11.11
N PHE A 220 -9.54 -13.87 -10.74
CA PHE A 220 -10.60 -13.45 -11.65
C PHE A 220 -11.10 -12.04 -11.28
N VAL A 221 -11.78 -11.40 -12.22
CA VAL A 221 -12.34 -10.05 -12.07
C VAL A 221 -13.72 -10.17 -11.43
N LEU A 222 -13.89 -9.58 -10.24
CA LEU A 222 -15.19 -9.53 -9.55
C LEU A 222 -16.14 -8.55 -10.23
N ASP A 223 -15.62 -7.35 -10.52
CA ASP A 223 -16.36 -6.31 -11.20
C ASP A 223 -15.39 -5.32 -11.86
N PHE A 224 -15.85 -4.61 -12.88
CA PHE A 224 -15.08 -3.53 -13.50
C PHE A 224 -15.97 -2.44 -14.12
N HIS A 225 -15.48 -1.21 -14.11
CA HIS A 225 -16.06 -0.05 -14.78
C HIS A 225 -14.97 0.68 -15.57
N ILE A 226 -15.20 0.89 -16.86
CA ILE A 226 -14.25 1.56 -17.76
C ILE A 226 -15.02 2.58 -18.58
N HIS A 227 -14.78 3.86 -18.31
CA HIS A 227 -15.32 4.96 -19.10
C HIS A 227 -14.17 5.71 -19.77
N ALA A 228 -14.09 5.69 -21.10
CA ALA A 228 -12.96 6.27 -21.84
C ALA A 228 -13.38 6.85 -23.20
N GLU A 229 -14.59 7.40 -23.28
CA GLU A 229 -15.15 7.95 -24.53
C GLU A 229 -14.66 9.38 -24.84
N SER A 230 -14.02 10.03 -23.86
CA SER A 230 -13.51 11.41 -23.96
C SER A 230 -11.99 11.44 -24.06
N HIS A 231 -11.46 12.33 -24.90
CA HIS A 231 -10.03 12.67 -24.94
C HIS A 231 -9.57 13.43 -23.68
N ASP A 232 -10.50 14.06 -22.95
CA ASP A 232 -10.22 14.63 -21.63
C ASP A 232 -10.03 13.51 -20.61
N MET A 233 -8.79 13.33 -20.16
CA MET A 233 -8.41 12.35 -19.15
C MET A 233 -9.17 12.51 -17.84
N ASN A 234 -9.66 13.71 -17.50
CA ASN A 234 -10.44 13.93 -16.28
C ASN A 234 -11.83 13.28 -16.35
N LYS A 235 -12.38 13.13 -17.56
CA LYS A 235 -13.67 12.46 -17.81
C LYS A 235 -13.55 10.95 -18.00
N GLN A 236 -12.32 10.42 -18.01
CA GLN A 236 -12.10 8.98 -18.04
C GLN A 236 -12.21 8.40 -16.63
N ASP A 237 -12.70 7.17 -16.52
CA ASP A 237 -12.76 6.42 -15.27
C ASP A 237 -12.35 4.96 -15.48
N LEU A 238 -11.70 4.40 -14.48
CA LEU A 238 -11.19 3.03 -14.49
C LEU A 238 -11.31 2.47 -13.08
N LYS A 239 -12.11 1.42 -12.92
CA LYS A 239 -12.24 0.63 -11.69
C LYS A 239 -12.19 -0.84 -12.07
N ILE A 240 -11.28 -1.60 -11.47
CA ILE A 240 -11.17 -3.06 -11.69
C ILE A 240 -10.96 -3.72 -10.33
N VAL A 241 -11.77 -4.71 -9.99
CA VAL A 241 -11.66 -5.47 -8.73
C VAL A 241 -11.27 -6.91 -9.04
N ILE A 242 -10.23 -7.40 -8.38
CA ILE A 242 -9.66 -8.74 -8.61
C ILE A 242 -9.58 -9.49 -7.28
N SER A 243 -9.91 -10.79 -7.32
CA SER A 243 -9.75 -11.71 -6.18
C SER A 243 -9.58 -13.16 -6.68
N THR A 244 -9.52 -14.12 -5.76
CA THR A 244 -9.57 -15.56 -6.02
C THR A 244 -10.65 -16.20 -5.13
N PRO A 245 -11.23 -17.35 -5.51
CA PRO A 245 -12.20 -18.04 -4.65
C PRO A 245 -11.69 -18.33 -3.23
N ARG A 246 -10.41 -18.67 -3.07
CA ARG A 246 -9.81 -18.93 -1.75
C ARG A 246 -9.67 -17.66 -0.90
N LEU A 247 -9.31 -16.52 -1.49
CA LEU A 247 -9.23 -15.28 -0.71
C LEU A 247 -10.62 -14.83 -0.27
N LEU A 248 -11.63 -14.94 -1.14
CA LEU A 248 -13.02 -14.64 -0.80
C LEU A 248 -13.57 -15.50 0.34
N SER A 249 -13.19 -16.78 0.41
CA SER A 249 -13.67 -17.69 1.47
C SER A 249 -13.17 -17.31 2.88
N LEU A 250 -12.16 -16.44 2.99
CA LEU A 250 -11.70 -15.89 4.26
C LEU A 250 -12.61 -14.79 4.80
N ALA A 251 -13.46 -14.19 3.96
CA ALA A 251 -14.31 -13.07 4.33
C ALA A 251 -15.26 -13.46 5.48
N THR A 252 -15.94 -14.61 5.36
CA THR A 252 -16.91 -15.09 6.37
C THR A 252 -16.28 -15.51 7.70
N LYS A 253 -14.94 -15.61 7.77
CA LYS A 253 -14.23 -15.93 9.02
C LYS A 253 -14.10 -14.75 9.98
N SER A 254 -14.41 -13.53 9.53
CA SER A 254 -14.33 -12.33 10.37
C SER A 254 -15.47 -11.36 10.07
N HIS A 255 -15.95 -10.71 11.12
CA HIS A 255 -16.94 -9.63 11.00
C HIS A 255 -16.31 -8.25 10.86
N MET A 256 -14.97 -8.18 10.74
CA MET A 256 -14.23 -6.94 10.48
C MET A 256 -13.79 -6.86 9.02
N VAL A 257 -13.85 -5.66 8.44
CA VAL A 257 -13.14 -5.31 7.22
C VAL A 257 -12.13 -4.18 7.46
N GLN A 258 -11.04 -4.24 6.72
CA GLN A 258 -10.00 -3.21 6.64
C GLN A 258 -9.80 -2.80 5.20
N ALA A 259 -9.62 -1.50 4.97
CA ALA A 259 -9.33 -0.95 3.65
C ALA A 259 -8.25 0.12 3.75
N ASP A 260 -7.39 0.19 2.73
CA ASP A 260 -6.35 1.22 2.59
C ASP A 260 -6.02 1.45 1.11
N ALA A 261 -5.67 2.68 0.76
CA ALA A 261 -5.26 3.05 -0.59
C ALA A 261 -3.73 3.17 -0.67
N THR A 262 -3.14 2.63 -1.74
CA THR A 262 -1.71 2.72 -2.01
C THR A 262 -1.43 3.48 -3.29
N HIS A 263 -0.66 4.56 -3.14
CA HIS A 263 -0.21 5.40 -4.25
C HIS A 263 1.13 4.96 -4.84
N LYS A 264 1.45 5.55 -6.00
CA LYS A 264 2.76 5.48 -6.69
C LYS A 264 3.12 4.07 -7.17
N LEU A 265 2.12 3.30 -7.63
CA LEU A 265 2.33 1.99 -8.25
C LEU A 265 2.27 2.05 -9.78
N THR A 266 1.49 2.98 -10.35
CA THR A 266 1.32 3.10 -11.80
C THR A 266 1.93 4.40 -12.36
N TRP A 267 2.27 4.42 -13.66
CA TRP A 267 2.71 5.65 -14.36
C TRP A 267 1.58 6.67 -14.47
N GLN A 268 0.38 6.17 -14.75
CA GLN A 268 -0.83 6.95 -14.98
C GLN A 268 -1.44 7.53 -13.69
N GLY A 269 -0.93 7.15 -12.52
CA GLY A 269 -1.41 7.65 -11.23
C GLY A 269 -2.58 6.88 -10.64
N TYR A 270 -3.07 5.83 -11.30
CA TYR A 270 -4.05 4.90 -10.73
C TYR A 270 -3.60 4.39 -9.37
N LEU A 271 -4.56 4.38 -8.45
CA LEU A 271 -4.46 3.94 -7.07
C LEU A 271 -4.70 2.45 -6.99
N PHE A 272 -4.20 1.88 -5.90
CA PHE A 272 -4.40 0.48 -5.57
C PHE A 272 -5.08 0.38 -4.22
N LEU A 273 -6.36 0.02 -4.23
CA LEU A 273 -7.15 -0.21 -3.04
C LEU A 273 -6.91 -1.65 -2.59
N LEU A 274 -6.53 -1.82 -1.33
CA LEU A 274 -6.41 -3.12 -0.71
C LEU A 274 -7.54 -3.27 0.30
N VAL A 275 -8.31 -4.36 0.20
CA VAL A 275 -9.36 -4.70 1.15
C VAL A 275 -9.08 -6.08 1.73
N GLY A 276 -9.20 -6.21 3.04
CA GLY A 276 -8.95 -7.46 3.73
C GLY A 276 -9.55 -7.52 5.13
N THR A 277 -9.17 -8.53 5.89
CA THR A 277 -9.55 -8.69 7.29
C THR A 277 -8.35 -9.12 8.13
N SER A 278 -8.51 -9.24 9.44
CA SER A 278 -7.51 -9.85 10.32
C SER A 278 -8.10 -11.01 11.11
N ASP A 279 -7.26 -11.97 11.43
CA ASP A 279 -7.61 -13.14 12.23
C ASP A 279 -7.40 -12.92 13.75
N ALA A 280 -7.64 -13.95 14.57
CA ALA A 280 -7.51 -13.88 16.03
C ALA A 280 -6.07 -13.67 16.53
N ASN A 281 -5.06 -13.80 15.65
CA ASN A 281 -3.66 -13.47 15.92
C ASN A 281 -3.27 -12.07 15.41
N TYR A 282 -4.25 -11.32 14.89
CA TYR A 282 -4.09 -10.00 14.26
C TYR A 282 -3.20 -10.06 13.00
N VAL A 283 -3.16 -11.19 12.32
CA VAL A 283 -2.54 -11.33 10.99
C VAL A 283 -3.54 -10.86 9.95
N PHE A 284 -3.09 -9.98 9.06
CA PHE A 284 -3.90 -9.47 7.96
C PHE A 284 -3.98 -10.46 6.80
N HIS A 285 -5.20 -10.64 6.29
CA HIS A 285 -5.54 -11.51 5.17
C HIS A 285 -6.22 -10.66 4.07
N PRO A 286 -5.59 -10.50 2.90
CA PRO A 286 -6.18 -9.77 1.78
C PRO A 286 -7.39 -10.56 1.24
N LEU A 287 -8.47 -9.85 0.91
CA LEU A 287 -9.68 -10.42 0.33
C LEU A 287 -9.81 -10.03 -1.14
N ALA A 288 -9.58 -8.76 -1.47
CA ALA A 288 -9.62 -8.27 -2.84
C ALA A 288 -8.73 -7.04 -3.01
N VAL A 289 -8.44 -6.75 -4.28
CA VAL A 289 -7.69 -5.57 -4.68
C VAL A 289 -8.47 -4.79 -5.73
N GLY A 290 -8.39 -3.46 -5.66
CA GLY A 290 -9.02 -2.55 -6.59
C GLY A 290 -7.97 -1.70 -7.28
N ILE A 291 -8.08 -1.54 -8.59
CA ILE A 291 -7.30 -0.56 -9.36
C ILE A 291 -8.26 0.54 -9.78
N THR A 292 -8.07 1.74 -9.22
CA THR A 292 -9.01 2.86 -9.37
C THR A 292 -8.29 4.12 -9.79
N LYS A 293 -9.01 5.06 -10.41
CA LYS A 293 -8.49 6.41 -10.68
C LYS A 293 -8.44 7.27 -9.42
N GLY A 294 -9.47 7.17 -8.58
CA GLY A 294 -9.61 7.93 -7.35
C GLY A 294 -9.60 7.06 -6.10
N GLU A 295 -9.69 7.74 -4.95
CA GLU A 295 -9.93 7.18 -3.61
C GLU A 295 -11.17 7.83 -2.99
N GLU A 296 -12.15 8.16 -3.83
CA GLU A 296 -13.40 8.78 -3.41
C GLU A 296 -14.39 7.73 -2.90
N GLN A 297 -15.51 8.20 -2.36
CA GLN A 297 -16.57 7.33 -1.86
C GLN A 297 -16.98 6.28 -2.89
N ASP A 298 -17.13 6.68 -4.15
CA ASP A 298 -17.57 5.80 -5.23
C ASP A 298 -16.52 4.74 -5.61
N ASP A 299 -15.24 4.99 -5.35
CA ASP A 299 -14.16 4.02 -5.57
C ASP A 299 -14.19 2.93 -4.50
N PHE A 300 -14.32 3.32 -3.22
CA PHE A 300 -14.46 2.37 -2.12
C PHE A 300 -15.80 1.62 -2.17
N ALA A 301 -16.89 2.31 -2.50
CA ALA A 301 -18.19 1.67 -2.70
C ALA A 301 -18.13 0.60 -3.80
N PHE A 302 -17.38 0.86 -4.89
CA PHE A 302 -17.24 -0.10 -5.98
C PHE A 302 -16.62 -1.42 -5.52
N ILE A 303 -15.47 -1.37 -4.83
CA ILE A 303 -14.81 -2.58 -4.32
C ILE A 303 -15.63 -3.29 -3.23
N PHE A 304 -16.27 -2.54 -2.32
CA PHE A 304 -17.10 -3.14 -1.28
C PHE A 304 -18.37 -3.80 -1.85
N LYS A 305 -19.03 -3.19 -2.85
CA LYS A 305 -20.18 -3.79 -3.53
C LYS A 305 -19.79 -5.04 -4.31
N ALA A 306 -18.63 -5.03 -4.98
CA ALA A 306 -18.11 -6.21 -5.66
C ALA A 306 -17.87 -7.37 -4.68
N LEU A 307 -17.30 -7.09 -3.50
CA LEU A 307 -17.12 -8.08 -2.43
C LEU A 307 -18.45 -8.58 -1.87
N HIS A 308 -19.41 -7.69 -1.60
CA HIS A 308 -20.74 -8.06 -1.10
C HIS A 308 -21.49 -8.95 -2.09
N ALA A 309 -21.41 -8.64 -3.38
CA ALA A 309 -22.01 -9.46 -4.43
C ALA A 309 -21.34 -10.84 -4.56
N ALA A 310 -20.01 -10.90 -4.37
CA ALA A 310 -19.26 -12.15 -4.43
C ALA A 310 -19.46 -13.04 -3.20
N VAL A 311 -19.74 -12.46 -2.02
CA VAL A 311 -19.92 -13.16 -0.75
C VAL A 311 -21.15 -12.64 0.00
N LEU A 312 -22.34 -13.00 -0.48
CA LEU A 312 -23.64 -12.49 0.02
C LEU A 312 -23.87 -12.73 1.53
N GLU A 313 -23.28 -13.78 2.08
CA GLU A 313 -23.40 -14.12 3.51
C GLU A 313 -22.54 -13.21 4.39
N TRP A 314 -21.51 -12.57 3.83
CA TRP A 314 -20.59 -11.76 4.59
C TRP A 314 -21.16 -10.35 4.85
N LYS A 315 -21.47 -10.10 6.12
CA LYS A 315 -22.00 -8.83 6.61
C LYS A 315 -21.08 -8.29 7.71
N PRO A 316 -19.94 -7.67 7.34
CA PRO A 316 -19.03 -7.12 8.32
C PRO A 316 -19.75 -6.06 9.18
N SER A 317 -19.60 -6.13 10.50
CA SER A 317 -20.15 -5.17 11.45
C SER A 317 -19.14 -4.14 11.91
N VAL A 318 -17.85 -4.39 11.68
CA VAL A 318 -16.75 -3.51 12.09
C VAL A 318 -15.94 -3.07 10.87
N LEU A 319 -15.74 -1.76 10.74
CA LEU A 319 -14.85 -1.16 9.75
C LEU A 319 -13.63 -0.57 10.47
N LEU A 320 -12.44 -1.06 10.17
CA LEU A 320 -11.17 -0.48 10.64
C LEU A 320 -10.44 0.17 9.47
N ALA A 321 -10.33 1.50 9.52
CA ALA A 321 -9.63 2.28 8.51
C ALA A 321 -8.96 3.50 9.14
N ASP A 322 -8.25 4.27 8.32
CA ASP A 322 -7.73 5.58 8.69
C ASP A 322 -8.87 6.60 8.89
N GLY A 323 -8.58 7.90 8.84
CA GLY A 323 -9.60 8.95 9.00
C GLY A 323 -10.46 9.20 7.76
N SER A 324 -10.38 8.35 6.72
CA SER A 324 -11.06 8.61 5.45
C SER A 324 -12.58 8.47 5.54
N GLU A 325 -13.28 9.57 5.26
CA GLU A 325 -14.73 9.60 5.06
C GLU A 325 -15.15 8.80 3.82
N ALA A 326 -14.34 8.84 2.75
CA ALA A 326 -14.60 8.09 1.52
C ALA A 326 -14.69 6.58 1.78
N ILE A 327 -13.79 6.01 2.59
CA ILE A 327 -13.86 4.60 3.00
C ILE A 327 -15.15 4.33 3.79
N THR A 328 -15.47 5.21 4.73
CA THR A 328 -16.63 5.04 5.62
C THR A 328 -17.93 5.08 4.84
N ASN A 329 -18.11 6.08 3.97
CA ASN A 329 -19.30 6.21 3.14
C ASN A 329 -19.37 5.11 2.07
N GLY A 330 -18.23 4.71 1.51
CA GLY A 330 -18.15 3.58 0.58
C GLY A 330 -18.61 2.27 1.23
N PHE A 331 -18.20 2.04 2.48
CA PHE A 331 -18.67 0.90 3.28
C PHE A 331 -20.18 0.99 3.53
N ILE A 332 -20.68 2.15 3.94
CA ILE A 332 -22.12 2.38 4.18
C ILE A 332 -22.94 2.09 2.92
N ALA A 333 -22.46 2.52 1.75
CA ALA A 333 -23.13 2.30 0.48
C ALA A 333 -23.19 0.82 0.05
N ALA A 334 -22.33 -0.04 0.60
CA ALA A 334 -22.26 -1.47 0.27
C ALA A 334 -22.91 -2.36 1.33
N PHE A 335 -22.64 -2.10 2.61
CA PHE A 335 -23.02 -2.96 3.74
C PHE A 335 -23.98 -2.30 4.74
N GLY A 336 -24.24 -1.00 4.61
CA GLY A 336 -24.95 -0.19 5.62
C GLY A 336 -24.04 0.33 6.73
N ALA A 337 -24.62 1.00 7.72
CA ALA A 337 -23.86 1.59 8.82
C ALA A 337 -23.13 0.51 9.64
N PRO A 338 -21.81 0.63 9.88
CA PRO A 338 -21.10 -0.32 10.74
C PRO A 338 -21.58 -0.16 12.19
N GLN A 339 -21.62 -1.26 12.94
CA GLN A 339 -21.85 -1.21 14.38
C GLN A 339 -20.70 -0.48 15.07
N VAL A 340 -19.46 -0.69 14.60
CA VAL A 340 -18.27 0.03 15.06
C VAL A 340 -17.42 0.47 13.88
N ARG A 341 -17.27 1.77 13.70
CA ARG A 341 -16.21 2.35 12.87
C ARG A 341 -14.98 2.61 13.73
N LEU A 342 -13.99 1.73 13.66
CA LEU A 342 -12.73 1.85 14.38
C LEU A 342 -11.78 2.79 13.64
N MET A 343 -11.23 3.76 14.37
CA MET A 343 -10.19 4.66 13.89
C MET A 343 -8.82 4.07 14.19
N CYS A 344 -7.98 3.92 13.17
CA CYS A 344 -6.64 3.36 13.33
C CYS A 344 -5.78 4.22 14.30
N TYR A 345 -5.41 3.66 15.45
CA TYR A 345 -4.63 4.38 16.46
C TYR A 345 -3.25 4.83 15.99
N PHE A 346 -2.61 4.11 15.06
CA PHE A 346 -1.35 4.56 14.47
C PHE A 346 -1.50 5.91 13.76
N HIS A 347 -2.60 6.09 13.02
CA HIS A 347 -2.90 7.35 12.34
C HIS A 347 -3.25 8.47 13.32
N VAL A 348 -3.94 8.15 14.43
CA VAL A 348 -4.17 9.09 15.54
C VAL A 348 -2.83 9.62 16.03
N ILE A 349 -1.92 8.74 16.48
CA ILE A 349 -0.61 9.16 17.01
C ILE A 349 0.23 9.92 15.97
N LYS A 350 0.28 9.45 14.73
CA LYS A 350 1.01 10.11 13.64
C LYS A 350 0.51 11.53 13.38
N ASN A 351 -0.80 11.78 13.48
CA ASN A 351 -1.36 13.12 13.36
C ASN A 351 -1.05 13.98 14.59
N LEU A 352 -1.18 13.42 15.79
CA LEU A 352 -0.86 14.12 17.04
C LEU A 352 0.60 14.55 17.12
N GLU A 353 1.54 13.80 16.52
CA GLU A 353 2.95 14.18 16.50
C GLU A 353 3.21 15.60 15.98
N LYS A 354 2.40 16.09 15.04
CA LYS A 354 2.54 17.44 14.47
C LYS A 354 2.38 18.52 15.55
N TYR A 355 1.43 18.33 16.46
CA TYR A 355 1.13 19.24 17.57
C TYR A 355 2.01 18.99 18.80
N LEU A 356 2.37 17.73 19.03
CA LEU A 356 3.17 17.33 20.19
C LEU A 356 4.66 17.69 20.04
N ARG A 357 5.18 17.86 18.82
CA ARG A 357 6.57 18.27 18.56
C ARG A 357 6.88 19.67 19.13
N PRO A 358 6.09 20.72 18.85
CA PRO A 358 6.24 22.03 19.49
C PRO A 358 6.19 22.02 21.03
N LEU A 359 5.46 21.08 21.62
CA LEU A 359 5.26 20.93 23.07
C LEU A 359 6.36 20.08 23.76
N SER A 360 7.48 19.82 23.10
CA SER A 360 8.53 18.93 23.62
C SER A 360 9.30 19.51 24.82
N GLN A 361 9.19 20.82 25.04
CA GLN A 361 9.81 21.48 26.18
C GLN A 361 9.23 20.96 27.51
N ASN A 362 10.09 20.82 28.53
CA ASN A 362 9.72 20.44 29.89
C ASN A 362 8.97 19.09 30.04
N GLY A 363 9.06 18.21 29.05
CA GLY A 363 8.46 16.86 29.11
C GLY A 363 6.94 16.82 28.94
N VAL A 364 6.28 17.94 28.61
CA VAL A 364 4.82 18.02 28.42
C VAL A 364 4.34 17.06 27.33
N SER A 365 5.01 17.05 26.18
CA SER A 365 4.73 16.13 25.08
C SER A 365 4.76 14.66 25.51
N LEU A 366 5.69 14.29 26.40
CA LEU A 366 5.78 12.92 26.92
C LEU A 366 4.59 12.59 27.82
N GLN A 367 4.23 13.49 28.74
CA GLN A 367 3.08 13.31 29.63
C GLN A 367 1.77 13.18 28.85
N LEU A 368 1.54 14.04 27.84
CA LEU A 368 0.38 13.94 26.95
C LEU A 368 0.32 12.58 26.26
N LYS A 369 1.44 12.10 25.72
CA LYS A 369 1.50 10.77 25.07
C LYS A 369 1.17 9.64 26.03
N GLU A 370 1.68 9.69 27.26
CA GLU A 370 1.38 8.68 28.28
C GLU A 370 -0.09 8.68 28.66
N ASP A 371 -0.68 9.85 28.84
CA ASP A 371 -2.08 10.02 29.20
C ASP A 371 -3.01 9.56 28.06
N ILE A 372 -2.69 9.90 26.81
CA ILE A 372 -3.40 9.41 25.62
C ILE A 372 -3.27 7.90 25.47
N TYR A 373 -2.10 7.32 25.77
CA TYR A 373 -1.93 5.86 25.78
C TYR A 373 -2.78 5.18 26.86
N LEU A 374 -3.01 5.83 28.01
CA LEU A 374 -3.92 5.30 29.03
C LEU A 374 -5.37 5.32 28.55
N LEU A 375 -5.81 6.42 27.91
CA LEU A 375 -7.12 6.49 27.27
C LEU A 375 -7.28 5.37 26.24
N GLN A 376 -6.24 5.14 25.43
CA GLN A 376 -6.23 4.13 24.39
C GLN A 376 -6.47 2.71 24.93
N THR A 377 -6.02 2.41 26.15
CA THR A 377 -6.17 1.09 26.78
C THR A 377 -7.40 0.99 27.68
N CYS A 378 -8.37 1.90 27.54
CA CYS A 378 -9.64 1.81 28.25
C CYS A 378 -10.43 0.56 27.84
N PRO A 379 -11.03 -0.17 28.80
CA PRO A 379 -11.68 -1.46 28.54
C PRO A 379 -13.08 -1.36 27.94
N ASN A 380 -13.75 -0.22 28.07
CA ASN A 380 -15.10 -0.02 27.59
C ASN A 380 -15.42 1.48 27.44
N LYS A 381 -16.53 1.76 26.76
CA LYS A 381 -17.03 3.12 26.51
C LYS A 381 -17.24 3.93 27.79
N LYS A 382 -17.80 3.34 28.84
CA LYS A 382 -18.08 4.06 30.11
C LYS A 382 -16.78 4.58 30.74
N THR A 383 -15.78 3.70 30.88
CA THR A 383 -14.47 4.08 31.42
C THR A 383 -13.78 5.10 30.51
N PHE A 384 -13.83 4.91 29.20
CA PHE A 384 -13.24 5.84 28.24
C PHE A 384 -13.83 7.25 28.37
N MET A 385 -15.17 7.38 28.36
CA MET A 385 -15.86 8.68 28.48
C MET A 385 -15.55 9.41 29.80
N GLN A 386 -15.49 8.67 30.92
CA GLN A 386 -15.11 9.27 32.20
C GLN A 386 -13.64 9.73 32.19
N ALA A 387 -12.75 8.88 31.67
CA ALA A 387 -11.33 9.19 31.61
C ALA A 387 -11.02 10.37 30.67
N THR A 388 -11.70 10.49 29.53
CA THR A 388 -11.53 11.62 28.61
C THR A 388 -12.03 12.92 29.22
N THR A 389 -13.14 12.88 29.97
CA THR A 389 -13.63 14.06 30.71
C THR A 389 -12.58 14.57 31.70
N LEU A 390 -12.01 13.66 32.50
CA LEU A 390 -10.95 13.99 33.46
C LEU A 390 -9.65 14.45 32.77
N PHE A 391 -9.32 13.86 31.62
CA PHE A 391 -8.17 14.26 30.80
C PHE A 391 -8.31 15.71 30.31
N LEU A 392 -9.47 16.06 29.75
CA LEU A 392 -9.74 17.41 29.27
C LEU A 392 -9.68 18.42 30.41
N GLN A 393 -10.26 18.10 31.58
CA GLN A 393 -10.17 18.95 32.78
C GLN A 393 -8.71 19.21 33.17
N LYS A 394 -7.90 18.16 33.33
CA LYS A 394 -6.47 18.26 33.69
C LYS A 394 -5.69 19.17 32.74
N TRP A 395 -5.91 19.05 31.44
CA TRP A 395 -5.10 19.76 30.45
C TRP A 395 -5.63 21.17 30.13
N ARG A 396 -6.92 21.44 30.37
CA ARG A 396 -7.51 22.79 30.30
C ARG A 396 -7.11 23.70 31.46
N GLU A 397 -6.65 23.14 32.58
CA GLU A 397 -6.08 23.92 33.69
C GLU A 397 -4.71 24.53 33.34
N LYS A 398 -4.09 24.16 32.21
CA LYS A 398 -2.80 24.73 31.78
C LYS A 398 -3.00 26.12 31.18
N THR A 399 -2.02 26.99 31.42
CA THR A 399 -2.00 28.36 30.89
C THR A 399 -1.31 28.49 29.53
N ASP A 400 -0.58 27.46 29.08
CA ASP A 400 0.10 27.48 27.78
C ASP A 400 -0.92 27.35 26.65
N GLN A 401 -1.07 28.41 25.87
CA GLN A 401 -2.01 28.50 24.76
C GLN A 401 -1.87 27.34 23.75
N ARG A 402 -0.64 26.86 23.51
CA ARG A 402 -0.39 25.77 22.57
C ARG A 402 -0.95 24.44 23.08
N ILE A 403 -1.00 24.26 24.40
CA ILE A 403 -1.64 23.09 25.03
C ILE A 403 -3.15 23.21 24.86
N LEU A 404 -3.73 24.38 25.11
CA LEU A 404 -5.17 24.60 24.96
C LEU A 404 -5.63 24.36 23.52
N GLU A 405 -4.93 24.93 22.53
CA GLU A 405 -5.18 24.69 21.11
C GLU A 405 -5.07 23.20 20.74
N PHE A 406 -4.07 22.50 21.28
CA PHE A 406 -3.95 21.06 21.09
C PHE A 406 -5.14 20.30 21.69
N ILE A 407 -5.60 20.68 22.87
CA ILE A 407 -6.72 20.01 23.55
C ILE A 407 -8.03 20.25 22.83
N ASP A 408 -8.28 21.45 22.33
CA ASP A 408 -9.48 21.75 21.54
C ASP A 408 -9.46 20.97 20.22
N TYR A 409 -8.32 20.94 19.52
CA TYR A 409 -8.12 20.06 18.37
C TYR A 409 -8.35 18.59 18.72
N PHE A 410 -7.80 18.12 19.84
CA PHE A 410 -7.91 16.73 20.26
C PHE A 410 -9.35 16.31 20.57
N GLU A 411 -10.11 17.18 21.25
CA GLU A 411 -11.51 16.94 21.57
C GLU A 411 -12.36 16.87 20.29
N GLN A 412 -12.24 17.86 19.40
CA GLN A 412 -13.05 17.92 18.18
C GLN A 412 -12.77 16.72 17.26
N GLU A 413 -11.51 16.42 17.00
CA GLU A 413 -11.14 15.38 16.04
C GLU A 413 -11.26 13.97 16.63
N TRP A 414 -10.71 13.74 17.83
CA TRP A 414 -10.47 12.39 18.34
C TRP A 414 -11.44 11.97 19.44
N LEU A 415 -12.28 12.87 19.98
CA LEU A 415 -13.31 12.52 20.97
C LEU A 415 -14.73 12.73 20.45
N ILE A 416 -14.94 13.66 19.51
CA ILE A 416 -16.24 13.94 18.91
C ILE A 416 -16.36 13.30 17.52
N ALA A 417 -15.49 13.65 16.57
CA ALA A 417 -15.60 13.16 15.20
C ALA A 417 -15.23 11.66 15.07
N LEU A 418 -14.09 11.23 15.62
CA LEU A 418 -13.57 9.87 15.46
C LEU A 418 -13.17 9.22 16.81
N PRO A 419 -14.11 8.94 17.73
CA PRO A 419 -13.81 8.51 19.12
C PRO A 419 -13.30 7.08 19.27
N ASN A 420 -13.51 6.22 18.28
CA ASN A 420 -13.32 4.77 18.43
C ASN A 420 -11.90 4.31 18.08
N TRP A 421 -10.89 4.80 18.80
CA TRP A 421 -9.48 4.40 18.66
C TRP A 421 -8.91 3.67 19.90
N TYR A 422 -9.72 3.52 20.95
CA TYR A 422 -9.37 2.79 22.18
C TYR A 422 -9.70 1.29 22.04
N GLU A 423 -8.96 0.43 22.75
CA GLU A 423 -9.07 -1.04 22.63
C GLU A 423 -10.47 -1.57 22.99
N GLY A 424 -11.12 -0.96 23.97
CA GLY A 424 -12.49 -1.32 24.38
C GLY A 424 -13.59 -0.94 23.39
N ALA A 425 -13.27 -0.26 22.28
CA ALA A 425 -14.27 0.08 21.25
C ALA A 425 -14.71 -1.16 20.47
N ALA A 426 -13.81 -2.13 20.27
CA ALA A 426 -14.12 -3.44 19.73
C ALA A 426 -13.12 -4.49 20.25
N ILE A 427 -13.56 -5.26 21.24
CA ILE A 427 -12.71 -6.24 21.93
C ILE A 427 -12.35 -7.38 20.97
N GLY A 428 -11.07 -7.79 20.98
CA GLY A 428 -10.57 -8.89 20.15
C GLY A 428 -10.32 -8.50 18.70
N ILE A 429 -10.43 -7.23 18.36
CA ILE A 429 -10.13 -6.67 17.04
C ILE A 429 -8.88 -5.79 17.17
N PRO A 430 -7.92 -5.84 16.22
CA PRO A 430 -6.76 -4.96 16.27
C PRO A 430 -7.17 -3.48 16.22
N SER A 431 -6.60 -2.65 17.08
CA SER A 431 -6.83 -1.19 17.05
C SER A 431 -5.98 -0.45 16.00
N THR A 432 -5.14 -1.16 15.24
CA THR A 432 -4.24 -0.59 14.22
C THR A 432 -4.33 -1.36 12.91
N ASN A 433 -4.15 -0.64 11.80
CA ASN A 433 -4.10 -1.18 10.45
C ASN A 433 -2.67 -1.67 10.07
N SER A 434 -1.86 -2.08 11.05
CA SER A 434 -0.44 -2.37 10.80
C SER A 434 -0.22 -3.52 9.81
N GLY A 435 -1.12 -4.50 9.76
CA GLY A 435 -1.04 -5.61 8.82
C GLY A 435 -1.28 -5.20 7.36
N ILE A 436 -2.24 -4.30 7.10
CA ILE A 436 -2.48 -3.79 5.75
C ILE A 436 -1.36 -2.84 5.30
N GLU A 437 -0.83 -2.00 6.20
CA GLU A 437 0.33 -1.14 5.92
C GLU A 437 1.58 -1.96 5.59
N ALA A 438 1.84 -3.02 6.35
CA ALA A 438 2.94 -3.95 6.08
C ALA A 438 2.78 -4.63 4.70
N THR A 439 1.55 -5.01 4.36
CA THR A 439 1.23 -5.57 3.04
C THR A 439 1.48 -4.55 1.93
N ASN A 440 1.02 -3.31 2.09
CA ASN A 440 1.28 -2.21 1.16
C ASN A 440 2.78 -1.92 0.99
N ALA A 441 3.56 -2.02 2.06
CA ALA A 441 5.01 -1.93 2.00
C ALA A 441 5.65 -3.11 1.24
N ALA A 442 5.16 -4.33 1.45
CA ALA A 442 5.60 -5.53 0.75
C ALA A 442 5.29 -5.46 -0.76
N ILE A 443 4.10 -4.99 -1.15
CA ILE A 443 3.74 -4.71 -2.57
C ILE A 443 4.80 -3.83 -3.21
N LYS A 444 5.09 -2.70 -2.58
CA LYS A 444 6.10 -1.76 -3.08
C LYS A 444 7.50 -2.36 -3.13
N LYS A 445 7.88 -3.21 -2.18
CA LYS A 445 9.26 -3.72 -2.07
C LYS A 445 9.51 -4.97 -2.91
N GLU A 446 8.57 -5.90 -2.93
CA GLU A 446 8.74 -7.27 -3.42
C GLU A 446 8.05 -7.49 -4.76
N HIS A 447 6.83 -6.97 -4.95
CA HIS A 447 6.05 -7.24 -6.15
C HIS A 447 6.36 -6.28 -7.31
N ILE A 448 6.62 -5.00 -7.01
CA ILE A 448 6.95 -3.98 -8.03
C ILE A 448 8.35 -3.38 -7.91
N LEU A 449 9.17 -3.81 -6.93
CA LEU A 449 10.56 -3.37 -6.73
C LEU A 449 10.74 -1.82 -6.66
N ARG A 450 9.70 -1.14 -6.14
CA ARG A 450 9.52 0.31 -6.07
C ARG A 450 9.54 1.00 -7.42
N GLU A 451 9.25 0.27 -8.49
CA GLU A 451 9.07 0.81 -9.83
C GLU A 451 7.60 1.09 -10.09
N ARG A 452 7.31 2.21 -10.72
CA ARG A 452 5.98 2.44 -11.28
C ARG A 452 5.86 1.66 -12.59
N LEU A 453 4.69 1.07 -12.83
CA LEU A 453 4.38 0.29 -14.04
C LEU A 453 3.30 0.99 -14.87
N PRO A 454 3.31 0.88 -16.21
CA PRO A 454 2.12 1.16 -17.01
C PRO A 454 0.96 0.26 -16.57
N VAL A 455 -0.28 0.78 -16.60
CA VAL A 455 -1.47 0.05 -16.10
C VAL A 455 -1.64 -1.37 -16.66
N GLY A 456 -1.39 -1.59 -17.97
CA GLY A 456 -1.48 -2.92 -18.57
C GLY A 456 -0.47 -3.91 -17.97
N GLN A 457 0.78 -3.49 -17.80
CA GLN A 457 1.81 -4.32 -17.13
C GLN A 457 1.50 -4.51 -15.64
N PHE A 458 0.95 -3.49 -15.00
CA PHE A 458 0.57 -3.55 -13.59
C PHE A 458 -0.58 -4.53 -13.33
N LEU A 459 -1.54 -4.65 -14.26
CA LEU A 459 -2.61 -5.66 -14.19
C LEU A 459 -2.03 -7.07 -14.19
N SER A 460 -1.08 -7.37 -15.06
CA SER A 460 -0.38 -8.66 -15.08
C SER A 460 0.33 -8.94 -13.74
N CYS A 461 1.07 -7.97 -13.21
CA CYS A 461 1.69 -8.11 -11.89
C CYS A 461 0.67 -8.30 -10.76
N THR A 462 -0.50 -7.67 -10.87
CA THR A 462 -1.56 -7.76 -9.86
C THR A 462 -2.16 -9.16 -9.83
N VAL A 463 -2.43 -9.76 -10.99
CA VAL A 463 -2.90 -11.15 -11.10
C VAL A 463 -1.91 -12.11 -10.45
N ASP A 464 -0.63 -12.02 -10.80
CA ASP A 464 0.41 -12.88 -10.22
C ASP A 464 0.50 -12.72 -8.69
N MET A 465 0.40 -11.48 -8.21
CA MET A 465 0.43 -11.16 -6.78
C MET A 465 -0.77 -11.75 -6.02
N VAL A 466 -1.98 -11.58 -6.53
CA VAL A 466 -3.21 -12.12 -5.93
C VAL A 466 -3.17 -13.65 -5.92
N LYS A 467 -2.68 -14.27 -7.00
CA LYS A 467 -2.46 -15.73 -7.09
C LYS A 467 -1.49 -16.22 -6.02
N GLN A 468 -0.34 -15.57 -5.87
CA GLN A 468 0.65 -15.92 -4.84
C GLN A 468 0.08 -15.76 -3.43
N TRP A 469 -0.69 -14.70 -3.19
CA TRP A 469 -1.35 -14.54 -1.89
C TRP A 469 -2.31 -15.68 -1.62
N SER A 470 -3.13 -16.06 -2.60
CA SER A 470 -4.05 -17.20 -2.52
C SER A 470 -3.30 -18.49 -2.20
N GLN A 471 -2.28 -18.84 -2.98
CA GLN A 471 -1.48 -20.06 -2.78
C GLN A 471 -0.79 -20.12 -1.41
N ARG A 472 -0.37 -18.97 -0.86
CA ARG A 472 0.18 -18.92 0.50
C ARG A 472 -0.87 -19.23 1.58
N ARG A 473 -2.16 -19.21 1.28
CA ARG A 473 -3.25 -19.62 2.19
C ARG A 473 -3.73 -21.04 1.91
N ASP A 474 -3.03 -21.78 1.07
CA ASP A 474 -3.31 -23.20 0.86
C ASP A 474 -2.86 -24.02 2.08
N PRO A 475 -3.76 -24.74 2.77
CA PRO A 475 -3.38 -25.56 3.92
C PRO A 475 -2.37 -26.66 3.59
N ALA A 476 -2.29 -27.09 2.32
CA ALA A 476 -1.31 -28.08 1.87
C ALA A 476 0.12 -27.52 1.80
N SER A 477 0.29 -26.19 1.82
CA SER A 477 1.61 -25.55 1.78
C SER A 477 2.31 -25.61 3.12
N VAL A 478 3.58 -26.01 3.13
CA VAL A 478 4.43 -25.96 4.34
C VAL A 478 4.58 -24.53 4.89
N ASN A 479 4.54 -23.53 4.00
CA ASN A 479 4.62 -22.12 4.37
C ASN A 479 3.24 -21.45 4.40
N SER A 480 2.19 -22.22 4.70
CA SER A 480 0.83 -21.72 4.73
C SER A 480 0.65 -20.64 5.79
N VAL A 481 0.05 -19.53 5.39
CA VAL A 481 -0.45 -18.47 6.27
C VAL A 481 -1.90 -18.82 6.62
N SER A 482 -2.07 -19.78 7.52
CA SER A 482 -3.40 -20.21 7.96
C SER A 482 -4.17 -19.07 8.65
N PHE A 483 -5.47 -19.00 8.43
CA PHE A 483 -6.34 -18.11 9.19
C PHE A 483 -6.53 -18.64 10.61
N ALA A 484 -6.14 -17.86 11.62
CA ALA A 484 -6.30 -18.26 13.03
C ALA A 484 -7.71 -17.94 13.54
N ASP A 485 -8.56 -18.96 13.70
CA ASP A 485 -9.89 -18.80 14.28
C ASP A 485 -9.83 -18.50 15.79
N ILE A 486 -8.77 -18.96 16.46
CA ILE A 486 -8.50 -18.74 17.89
C ILE A 486 -7.07 -18.24 18.05
N SER A 487 -6.88 -17.30 18.97
CA SER A 487 -5.58 -16.69 19.24
C SER A 487 -4.61 -17.72 19.84
N SER A 488 -3.49 -17.96 19.16
CA SER A 488 -2.45 -18.90 19.61
C SER A 488 -1.47 -18.23 20.57
N ILE A 489 -1.07 -18.93 21.63
CA ILE A 489 -0.10 -18.40 22.59
C ILE A 489 1.31 -18.63 22.04
N SER A 490 2.06 -17.55 21.82
CA SER A 490 3.45 -17.63 21.36
C SER A 490 4.39 -18.20 22.43
N LEU A 491 5.46 -18.90 22.00
CA LEU A 491 6.47 -19.44 22.92
C LEU A 491 7.08 -18.37 23.86
N PRO A 492 7.45 -17.16 23.40
CA PRO A 492 7.91 -16.10 24.29
C PRO A 492 6.88 -15.73 25.37
N LEU A 493 5.60 -15.69 25.01
CA LEU A 493 4.53 -15.37 25.96
C LEU A 493 4.33 -16.49 26.98
N TRP A 494 4.46 -17.76 26.58
CA TRP A 494 4.51 -18.89 27.51
C TRP A 494 5.67 -18.75 28.51
N THR A 495 6.86 -18.41 28.04
CA THR A 495 8.03 -18.18 28.90
C THR A 495 7.80 -17.02 29.87
N GLU A 496 7.26 -15.89 29.41
CA GLU A 496 6.95 -14.75 30.28
C GLU A 496 5.89 -15.09 31.35
N ALA A 497 4.86 -15.85 30.97
CA ALA A 497 3.84 -16.33 31.89
C ALA A 497 4.44 -17.27 32.95
N TYR A 498 5.26 -18.22 32.53
CA TYR A 498 5.94 -19.14 33.44
C TYR A 498 6.88 -18.40 34.40
N GLN A 499 7.67 -17.45 33.91
CA GLN A 499 8.52 -16.60 34.75
C GLN A 499 7.70 -15.77 35.74
N TRP A 500 6.55 -15.23 35.32
CA TRP A 500 5.66 -14.50 36.21
C TRP A 500 5.09 -15.40 37.33
N VAL A 501 4.76 -16.66 37.02
CA VAL A 501 4.37 -17.65 38.04
C VAL A 501 5.52 -17.95 38.99
N ALA A 502 6.73 -18.17 38.47
CA ALA A 502 7.93 -18.48 39.25
C ALA A 502 8.33 -17.36 40.23
N GLN A 503 7.96 -16.11 39.96
CA GLN A 503 8.16 -14.98 40.88
C GLN A 503 7.31 -15.07 42.16
N LYS A 504 6.33 -15.99 42.23
CA LYS A 504 5.45 -16.21 43.39
C LYS A 504 4.81 -14.92 43.96
N LYS A 505 4.50 -13.95 43.08
CA LYS A 505 3.79 -12.72 43.46
C LYS A 505 2.47 -13.02 44.15
N THR A 506 2.12 -12.20 45.15
CA THR A 506 0.82 -12.23 45.83
C THR A 506 -0.31 -12.00 44.82
N VAL A 507 -1.33 -12.84 44.91
CA VAL A 507 -2.57 -12.74 44.14
C VAL A 507 -3.73 -12.93 45.12
N LEU A 508 -4.70 -12.02 45.10
CA LEU A 508 -5.93 -12.13 45.88
C LEU A 508 -7.06 -12.67 45.00
N GLN A 509 -7.91 -13.52 45.55
CA GLN A 509 -9.08 -14.08 44.87
C GLN A 509 -10.38 -13.46 45.42
N ARG A 510 -11.34 -13.25 44.53
CA ARG A 510 -12.75 -12.97 44.81
C ARG A 510 -13.61 -13.84 43.91
N ASP A 511 -14.61 -14.49 44.49
CA ASP A 511 -15.61 -15.21 43.71
C ASP A 511 -16.74 -14.25 43.35
N ALA A 512 -16.99 -14.09 42.04
CA ALA A 512 -17.96 -13.14 41.50
C ALA A 512 -19.13 -13.86 40.82
N GLY A 513 -19.57 -14.98 41.41
CA GLY A 513 -20.70 -15.79 40.94
C GLY A 513 -20.41 -16.53 39.63
N THR A 514 -20.46 -15.82 38.50
CA THR A 514 -20.28 -16.38 37.15
C THR A 514 -18.81 -16.46 36.72
N CYS A 515 -17.91 -15.81 37.46
CA CYS A 515 -16.47 -15.86 37.20
C CYS A 515 -15.66 -15.83 38.51
N THR A 516 -14.42 -16.27 38.41
CA THR A 516 -13.43 -16.09 39.49
C THR A 516 -12.53 -14.91 39.13
N GLN A 517 -12.42 -13.94 40.03
CA GLN A 517 -11.58 -12.76 39.86
C GLN A 517 -10.29 -12.91 40.66
N TYR A 518 -9.18 -12.57 40.02
CA TYR A 518 -7.85 -12.56 40.59
C TYR A 518 -7.23 -11.18 40.46
N PHE A 519 -6.56 -10.72 41.51
CA PHE A 519 -5.97 -9.39 41.58
C PHE A 519 -4.50 -9.48 41.91
N THR A 520 -3.67 -8.78 41.14
CA THR A 520 -2.22 -8.71 41.37
C THR A 520 -1.72 -7.28 41.20
N SER A 521 -0.68 -6.92 41.95
CA SER A 521 -0.07 -5.61 41.81
C SER A 521 0.70 -5.50 40.50
N SER A 522 0.69 -4.30 39.93
CA SER A 522 1.44 -4.03 38.71
C SER A 522 2.94 -4.07 38.94
N SER A 523 3.72 -4.15 37.86
CA SER A 523 5.17 -4.02 37.95
C SER A 523 5.63 -2.61 38.37
N LYS A 524 4.75 -1.61 38.34
CA LYS A 524 5.03 -0.25 38.80
C LYS A 524 4.72 -0.07 40.29
N SER A 525 3.85 -0.92 40.85
CA SER A 525 3.59 -0.93 42.29
C SER A 525 4.81 -1.46 43.04
N GLN A 526 5.35 -0.66 43.96
CA GLN A 526 6.47 -1.09 44.83
C GLN A 526 5.98 -2.02 45.95
N THR A 527 4.68 -2.04 46.21
CA THR A 527 4.07 -2.82 47.29
C THR A 527 3.33 -4.04 46.73
N ALA A 528 3.35 -5.12 47.53
CA ALA A 528 2.50 -6.27 47.30
C ALA A 528 1.03 -5.90 47.49
N ILE A 529 0.13 -6.56 46.77
CA ILE A 529 -1.31 -6.33 46.92
C ILE A 529 -1.79 -6.78 48.32
N THR A 530 -2.56 -5.93 49.01
CA THR A 530 -3.22 -6.23 50.29
C THR A 530 -4.73 -6.15 50.15
N THR A 531 -5.46 -6.72 51.12
CA THR A 531 -6.93 -6.65 51.15
C THR A 531 -7.44 -5.21 51.30
N GLU A 532 -6.75 -4.35 52.07
CA GLU A 532 -7.16 -2.93 52.17
C GLU A 532 -6.98 -2.20 50.83
N LEU A 533 -5.85 -2.44 50.16
CA LEU A 533 -5.56 -1.83 48.86
C LEU A 533 -6.59 -2.26 47.80
N LEU A 534 -6.93 -3.55 47.76
CA LEU A 534 -7.97 -4.06 46.86
C LEU A 534 -9.35 -3.44 47.17
N THR A 535 -9.73 -3.38 48.44
CA THR A 535 -11.01 -2.78 48.85
C THR A 535 -11.07 -1.29 48.47
N LYS A 536 -9.96 -0.56 48.59
CA LYS A 536 -9.85 0.83 48.14
C LYS A 536 -10.00 0.93 46.62
N PHE A 537 -9.30 0.07 45.87
CA PHE A 537 -9.37 0.01 44.41
C PHE A 537 -10.80 -0.22 43.91
N GLU A 538 -11.51 -1.19 44.49
CA GLU A 538 -12.90 -1.50 44.15
C GLU A 538 -13.85 -0.34 44.47
N ARG A 539 -13.67 0.31 45.62
CA ARG A 539 -14.48 1.49 46.00
C ARG A 539 -14.29 2.69 45.08
N GLN A 540 -13.11 2.84 44.49
CA GLN A 540 -12.75 3.92 43.59
C GLN A 540 -13.20 3.69 42.14
N GLU A 541 -13.56 2.45 41.75
CA GLU A 541 -13.95 2.13 40.38
C GLU A 541 -15.13 3.01 39.92
N GLY A 542 -14.90 3.81 38.87
CA GLY A 542 -15.88 4.73 38.31
C GLY A 542 -16.16 6.00 39.13
N LYS A 543 -15.40 6.27 40.20
CA LYS A 543 -15.59 7.42 41.12
C LYS A 543 -14.36 8.34 41.21
N TRP A 544 -13.50 8.33 40.20
CA TRP A 544 -12.30 9.17 40.16
C TRP A 544 -12.67 10.65 39.99
N LYS A 545 -12.01 11.51 40.76
CA LYS A 545 -12.22 12.97 40.72
C LYS A 545 -11.18 13.72 39.88
N SER A 546 -10.05 13.07 39.58
CA SER A 546 -8.98 13.64 38.75
C SER A 546 -8.41 12.58 37.81
N PHE A 547 -7.74 13.04 36.75
CA PHE A 547 -7.08 12.12 35.81
C PHE A 547 -5.92 11.35 36.48
N GLU A 548 -5.25 11.93 37.48
CA GLU A 548 -4.20 11.25 38.24
C GLU A 548 -4.73 10.12 39.13
N GLU A 549 -5.93 10.30 39.73
CA GLU A 549 -6.61 9.23 40.43
C GLU A 549 -6.98 8.08 39.48
N PHE A 550 -7.50 8.41 38.29
CA PHE A 550 -7.78 7.41 37.25
C PHE A 550 -6.49 6.70 36.79
N LYS A 551 -5.41 7.44 36.53
CA LYS A 551 -4.10 6.91 36.10
C LYS A 551 -3.51 5.95 37.12
N THR A 552 -3.54 6.34 38.40
CA THR A 552 -3.11 5.50 39.52
C THR A 552 -3.95 4.22 39.57
N TRP A 553 -5.28 4.34 39.63
CA TRP A 553 -6.19 3.19 39.62
C TRP A 553 -5.93 2.26 38.43
N ARG A 554 -5.78 2.83 37.23
CA ARG A 554 -5.60 2.07 35.99
C ARG A 554 -4.26 1.34 35.91
N THR A 555 -3.26 1.73 36.69
CA THR A 555 -1.88 1.22 36.57
C THR A 555 -1.33 0.54 37.82
N GLU A 556 -2.02 0.58 38.96
CA GLU A 556 -1.56 -0.07 40.19
C GLU A 556 -1.95 -1.55 40.29
N ILE A 557 -3.16 -1.92 39.88
CA ILE A 557 -3.71 -3.27 40.05
C ILE A 557 -4.20 -3.83 38.73
N TRP A 558 -3.83 -5.08 38.46
CA TRP A 558 -4.38 -5.87 37.36
C TRP A 558 -5.47 -6.80 37.90
N ARG A 559 -6.68 -6.68 37.33
CA ARG A 559 -7.78 -7.61 37.52
C ARG A 559 -7.73 -8.64 36.39
N ILE A 560 -7.81 -9.91 36.75
CA ILE A 560 -7.82 -11.07 35.85
C ILE A 560 -9.12 -11.80 36.11
N GLU A 561 -9.95 -11.99 35.10
CA GLU A 561 -11.24 -12.67 35.26
C GLU A 561 -11.22 -13.96 34.47
N ILE A 562 -11.54 -15.06 35.14
CA ILE A 562 -11.64 -16.38 34.53
C ILE A 562 -13.12 -16.75 34.49
N HIS A 563 -13.65 -16.78 33.27
CA HIS A 563 -14.98 -17.24 32.92
C HIS A 563 -14.87 -18.64 32.30
N PRO A 564 -15.94 -19.45 32.25
CA PRO A 564 -15.94 -20.69 31.50
C PRO A 564 -15.54 -20.46 30.03
N GLY A 565 -14.37 -20.97 29.62
CA GLY A 565 -13.84 -20.84 28.25
C GLY A 565 -13.20 -19.49 27.90
N GLN A 566 -13.12 -18.52 28.81
CA GLN A 566 -12.54 -17.21 28.51
C GLN A 566 -11.75 -16.64 29.70
N VAL A 567 -10.59 -16.04 29.42
CA VAL A 567 -9.81 -15.29 30.42
C VAL A 567 -9.57 -13.88 29.94
N THR A 568 -9.84 -12.90 30.81
CA THR A 568 -9.56 -11.49 30.55
C THR A 568 -8.58 -10.91 31.55
N CYS A 569 -7.87 -9.85 31.18
CA CYS A 569 -7.01 -9.11 32.10
C CYS A 569 -7.06 -7.62 31.79
N THR A 570 -7.04 -6.78 32.83
CA THR A 570 -7.04 -5.32 32.66
C THR A 570 -5.66 -4.74 32.32
N CYS A 571 -4.58 -5.53 32.28
CA CYS A 571 -3.27 -4.97 32.00
C CYS A 571 -3.17 -4.41 30.55
N PRO A 572 -2.37 -3.37 30.28
CA PRO A 572 -2.25 -2.76 28.95
C PRO A 572 -1.89 -3.76 27.85
N PHE A 573 -1.06 -4.75 28.16
CA PHE A 573 -0.65 -5.77 27.19
C PHE A 573 -1.83 -6.66 26.77
N PHE A 574 -2.70 -7.05 27.72
CA PHE A 574 -3.91 -7.79 27.41
C PHE A 574 -4.86 -6.94 26.57
N MET A 575 -5.08 -5.68 26.94
CA MET A 575 -5.93 -4.78 26.14
C MET A 575 -5.46 -4.68 24.69
N LYS A 576 -4.14 -4.67 24.47
CA LYS A 576 -3.49 -4.56 23.15
C LYS A 576 -3.49 -5.84 22.31
N LYS A 577 -3.48 -7.01 22.95
CA LYS A 577 -3.17 -8.30 22.30
C LYS A 577 -4.20 -9.39 22.60
N ASN A 578 -5.19 -9.08 23.42
CA ASN A 578 -6.17 -10.01 23.98
C ASN A 578 -5.55 -11.23 24.71
N GLN A 579 -4.27 -11.14 25.06
CA GLN A 579 -3.49 -12.16 25.76
C GLN A 579 -2.38 -11.47 26.55
N CYS A 580 -2.02 -11.99 27.71
CA CYS A 580 -0.87 -11.50 28.46
C CYS A 580 -0.30 -12.57 29.40
N LYS A 581 0.90 -12.30 29.93
CA LYS A 581 1.52 -13.19 30.91
C LYS A 581 0.71 -13.39 32.19
N HIS A 582 -0.17 -12.45 32.54
CA HIS A 582 -1.01 -12.56 33.74
C HIS A 582 -2.19 -13.51 33.53
N SER A 583 -2.90 -13.40 32.40
CA SER A 583 -4.03 -14.29 32.09
C SER A 583 -3.55 -15.74 31.97
N ILE A 584 -2.48 -15.96 31.19
CA ILE A 584 -1.88 -17.29 31.02
C ILE A 584 -1.23 -17.77 32.33
N GLY A 585 -0.53 -16.88 33.03
CA GLY A 585 0.09 -17.19 34.32
C GLY A 585 -0.91 -17.66 35.37
N MET A 586 -2.13 -17.09 35.38
CA MET A 586 -3.18 -17.55 36.29
C MET A 586 -3.73 -18.92 35.93
N LEU A 587 -3.89 -19.22 34.64
CA LEU A 587 -4.24 -20.58 34.19
C LEU A 587 -3.17 -21.60 34.60
N ILE A 588 -1.89 -21.24 34.49
CA ILE A 588 -0.77 -22.08 34.95
C ILE A 588 -0.85 -22.31 36.48
N ARG A 589 -1.09 -21.27 37.28
CA ARG A 589 -1.22 -21.40 38.74
C ARG A 589 -2.37 -22.30 39.16
N ARG A 590 -3.48 -22.24 38.43
CA ARG A 590 -4.67 -23.08 38.64
C ARG A 590 -4.51 -24.50 38.10
N LYS A 591 -3.45 -24.76 37.34
CA LYS A 591 -3.20 -26.01 36.60
C LYS A 591 -4.27 -26.31 35.54
N ASP A 592 -4.89 -25.25 35.01
CA ASP A 592 -5.87 -25.35 33.91
C ASP A 592 -5.18 -25.58 32.55
N VAL A 593 -3.87 -25.29 32.45
CA VAL A 593 -3.06 -25.48 31.25
C VAL A 593 -1.68 -26.04 31.60
N GLU A 594 -1.10 -26.82 30.69
CA GLU A 594 0.27 -27.29 30.79
C GLU A 594 1.24 -26.38 30.04
N VAL A 595 2.33 -26.00 30.71
CA VAL A 595 3.37 -25.17 30.10
C VAL A 595 4.26 -26.04 29.20
N PRO A 596 4.48 -25.65 27.93
CA PRO A 596 5.41 -26.34 27.03
C PRO A 596 6.81 -26.48 27.63
N LEU A 597 7.49 -27.59 27.36
CA LEU A 597 8.83 -27.85 27.91
C LEU A 597 9.85 -26.80 27.47
N GLU A 598 9.75 -26.38 26.21
CA GLU A 598 10.58 -25.35 25.60
C GLU A 598 10.42 -24.01 26.34
N ALA A 599 9.21 -23.69 26.82
CA ALA A 599 8.95 -22.46 27.54
C ALA A 599 9.55 -22.44 28.95
N LYS A 600 9.77 -23.63 29.55
CA LYS A 600 10.43 -23.82 30.85
C LYS A 600 11.95 -23.74 30.73
N SER A 601 12.50 -23.96 29.54
CA SER A 601 13.93 -23.98 29.32
C SER A 601 14.54 -22.59 29.51
N VAL A 602 15.60 -22.50 30.31
CA VAL A 602 16.41 -21.28 30.45
C VAL A 602 17.58 -21.42 29.47
N PRO A 603 17.70 -20.56 28.44
CA PRO A 603 18.83 -20.65 27.52
C PRO A 603 20.14 -20.36 28.26
N LEU A 604 21.02 -21.36 28.32
CA LEU A 604 22.31 -21.32 29.03
C LEU A 604 23.40 -20.58 28.22
N ASP A 605 23.17 -20.41 26.92
CA ASP A 605 24.15 -19.99 25.91
C ASP A 605 23.93 -18.56 25.39
N GLN A 606 23.09 -17.74 26.04
CA GLN A 606 22.88 -16.37 25.58
C GLN A 606 24.17 -15.55 25.60
N LYS A 607 24.56 -15.05 24.43
CA LYS A 607 25.64 -14.06 24.27
C LYS A 607 25.36 -12.86 25.15
N ARG A 608 26.17 -12.69 26.21
CA ARG A 608 26.07 -11.54 27.13
C ARG A 608 26.14 -10.24 26.33
N LYS A 609 25.29 -9.26 26.66
CA LYS A 609 25.35 -7.92 26.08
C LYS A 609 26.78 -7.36 26.24
N ARG A 610 27.30 -6.71 25.19
CA ARG A 610 28.63 -6.06 25.24
C ARG A 610 28.63 -5.02 26.37
N GLY A 611 29.57 -5.16 27.30
CA GLY A 611 29.74 -4.27 28.45
C GLY A 611 29.96 -5.04 29.74
N ARG A 612 30.65 -4.42 30.71
CA ARG A 612 30.78 -4.96 32.06
C ARG A 612 29.38 -5.02 32.70
N PRO A 613 28.97 -6.14 33.31
CA PRO A 613 27.76 -6.16 34.14
C PRO A 613 27.85 -5.02 35.17
N SER A 614 26.76 -4.28 35.36
CA SER A 614 26.69 -3.28 36.43
C SER A 614 27.13 -3.94 37.73
N LYS A 615 28.08 -3.33 38.45
CA LYS A 615 28.53 -3.86 39.76
C LYS A 615 27.30 -4.16 40.59
N ALA A 616 27.22 -5.39 41.13
CA ALA A 616 26.21 -5.72 42.12
C ALA A 616 26.24 -4.65 43.20
N THR A 617 25.09 -4.01 43.44
CA THR A 617 24.90 -3.16 44.61
C THR A 617 25.24 -4.03 45.82
N ARG A 618 26.14 -3.56 46.68
CA ARG A 618 26.54 -4.29 47.90
C ARG A 618 25.26 -4.73 48.60
N ALA A 619 25.16 -6.04 48.89
CA ALA A 619 24.17 -6.53 49.83
C ALA A 619 24.29 -5.69 51.10
N LEU A 620 23.16 -5.18 51.59
CA LEU A 620 23.09 -4.57 52.92
C LEU A 620 23.63 -5.62 53.90
N LEU A 621 24.81 -5.37 54.45
CA LEU A 621 25.24 -6.05 55.65
C LEU A 621 24.33 -5.51 56.76
N VAL A 622 23.47 -6.40 57.28
CA VAL A 622 22.68 -6.17 58.49
C VAL A 622 23.62 -6.09 59.68
#